data_AF-A0AAJ1WX75-F1
#
_entry.id   AF-A0AAJ1WX75-F1
#
_cell.length_a   1.000
_cell.length_b   1.000
_cell.length_c   1.000
_cell.angle_alpha   90.00
_cell.angle_beta   90.00
_cell.angle_gamma   90.00
#
_symmetry.space_group_name_H-M   'P 1'
#
loop_
_entity.id
_entity.type
_entity.pdbx_description
1 polymer ?
#
loop_
_entity_poly.entity_id
_entity_poly.type
_entity_poly.pdbx_seq_one_letter_code
_entity_poly.pdbx_strand_id
1 'polypeptide(L)'
;MNLDLANVLKVIGPAASLIFAAWIFVGFLQTRYDAAVERYRDIIETYRTSDLSGSRKSNMIDQIVHYKRRCELMSRATGCGLVSAILLIFTLISGGIALSFPEVESLKFLSAGSALLGLLLVIAGTIIVMFEGRIIYRQIHTELLDLPDLAESIGEEAGAVTDPKRHAHNTERGRS
;
A
#
# COMPACT_ATOMS: atom_id res chain seq x y z
N MET A 1 21.60 -37.96 19.16
CA MET A 1 21.61 -36.49 18.96
C MET A 1 20.87 -35.86 20.14
N ASN A 2 21.59 -35.24 21.07
CA ASN A 2 20.96 -34.34 22.04
C ASN A 2 20.72 -33.03 21.30
N LEU A 3 19.52 -32.85 20.74
CA LEU A 3 19.08 -31.55 20.24
C LEU A 3 19.03 -30.62 21.45
N ASP A 4 19.98 -29.69 21.51
CA ASP A 4 19.98 -28.65 22.53
C ASP A 4 18.81 -27.71 22.25
N LEU A 5 17.68 -28.01 22.89
CA LEU A 5 16.43 -27.26 22.77
C LEU A 5 16.64 -25.76 23.03
N ALA A 6 17.59 -25.41 23.90
CA ALA A 6 17.93 -24.01 24.17
C ALA A 6 18.56 -23.33 22.95
N ASN A 7 19.42 -24.01 22.19
CA ASN A 7 20.00 -23.47 20.97
C ASN A 7 18.97 -23.37 19.84
N VAL A 8 18.07 -24.34 19.74
CA VAL A 8 16.95 -24.30 18.79
C VAL A 8 16.05 -23.10 19.08
N LEU A 9 15.64 -22.91 20.34
CA LEU A 9 14.79 -21.78 20.74
C LEU A 9 15.46 -20.42 20.53
N LYS A 10 16.77 -20.30 20.80
CA LYS A 10 17.53 -19.07 20.56
C LYS A 10 17.56 -18.65 19.09
N VAL A 11 17.57 -19.61 18.18
CA VAL A 11 17.62 -19.34 16.73
C VAL A 11 16.24 -19.17 16.13
N ILE A 12 15.27 -20.00 16.53
CA ILE A 12 13.90 -19.95 16.01
C ILE A 12 13.13 -18.73 16.53
N GLY A 13 13.31 -18.33 17.79
CA GLY A 13 12.53 -17.26 18.42
C GLY A 13 12.53 -15.94 17.64
N PRO A 14 13.71 -15.35 17.35
CA PRO A 14 13.79 -14.10 16.58
C PRO A 14 13.27 -14.22 15.15
N ALA A 15 13.49 -15.35 14.48
CA ALA A 15 12.99 -15.56 13.12
C ALA A 15 11.46 -15.71 13.10
N ALA A 16 10.89 -16.42 14.07
CA ALA A 16 9.46 -16.58 14.24
C ALA A 16 8.77 -15.23 14.52
N SER A 17 9.33 -14.38 15.39
CA SER A 17 8.75 -13.07 15.67
C SER A 17 8.73 -12.15 14.44
N LEU A 18 9.78 -12.21 13.59
CA LEU A 18 9.81 -11.49 12.32
C LEU A 18 8.74 -11.98 11.34
N ILE A 19 8.52 -13.29 11.25
CA ILE A 19 7.45 -13.86 10.41
C ILE A 19 6.09 -13.38 10.90
N PHE A 20 5.83 -13.42 12.21
CA PHE A 20 4.58 -12.93 12.78
C PHE A 20 4.36 -11.45 12.48
N ALA A 21 5.38 -10.61 12.66
CA ALA A 21 5.30 -9.19 12.35
C ALA A 21 5.00 -8.95 10.85
N ALA A 22 5.68 -9.66 9.96
CA ALA A 22 5.46 -9.57 8.52
C ALA A 22 4.06 -10.05 8.12
N TRP A 23 3.56 -11.12 8.73
CA TRP A 23 2.22 -11.65 8.45
C TRP A 23 1.12 -10.68 8.90
N ILE A 24 1.24 -10.13 10.11
CA ILE A 24 0.33 -9.09 10.62
C ILE A 24 0.33 -7.89 9.67
N PHE A 25 1.53 -7.45 9.23
CA PHE A 25 1.65 -6.37 8.26
C PHE A 25 0.91 -6.68 6.95
N VAL A 26 1.07 -7.88 6.39
CA VAL A 26 0.31 -8.32 5.20
C VAL A 26 -1.20 -8.29 5.44
N GLY A 27 -1.66 -8.75 6.61
CA GLY A 27 -3.07 -8.67 6.98
C GLY A 27 -3.60 -7.23 6.95
N PHE A 28 -2.83 -6.27 7.47
CA PHE A 28 -3.20 -4.85 7.38
C PHE A 28 -3.26 -4.33 5.93
N LEU A 29 -2.38 -4.79 5.05
CA LEU A 29 -2.41 -4.43 3.63
C LEU A 29 -3.66 -5.00 2.94
N GLN A 30 -4.02 -6.24 3.25
CA GLN A 30 -5.22 -6.88 2.72
C GLN A 30 -6.47 -6.10 3.13
N THR A 31 -6.63 -5.76 4.42
CA THR A 31 -7.78 -4.99 4.88
C THR A 31 -7.90 -3.64 4.16
N ARG A 32 -6.79 -2.93 3.96
CA ARG A 32 -6.82 -1.65 3.24
C ARG A 32 -7.07 -1.82 1.74
N TYR A 33 -6.56 -2.90 1.15
CA TYR A 33 -6.83 -3.26 -0.24
C TYR A 33 -8.31 -3.54 -0.46
N ASP A 34 -8.92 -4.35 0.41
CA ASP A 34 -10.34 -4.69 0.32
C ASP A 34 -11.22 -3.43 0.43
N ALA A 35 -10.92 -2.53 1.37
CA ALA A 35 -11.60 -1.25 1.49
C ALA A 35 -11.47 -0.36 0.23
N ALA A 36 -10.29 -0.35 -0.41
CA ALA A 36 -10.08 0.40 -1.65
C ALA A 36 -10.87 -0.20 -2.83
N VAL A 37 -10.95 -1.54 -2.91
CA VAL A 37 -11.71 -2.26 -3.93
C VAL A 37 -13.22 -2.05 -3.75
N GLU A 38 -13.70 -2.11 -2.52
CA GLU A 38 -15.10 -1.81 -2.19
C GLU A 38 -15.47 -0.38 -2.62
N ARG A 39 -14.64 0.60 -2.26
CA ARG A 39 -14.88 2.00 -2.69
C ARG A 39 -14.85 2.18 -4.20
N TYR A 40 -13.97 1.48 -4.90
CA TYR A 40 -13.92 1.49 -6.36
C TYR A 40 -15.20 0.90 -6.98
N ARG A 41 -15.74 -0.17 -6.40
CA ARG A 41 -17.01 -0.78 -6.85
C ARG A 41 -18.18 0.17 -6.65
N ASP A 42 -18.26 0.83 -5.49
CA ASP A 42 -19.33 1.80 -5.20
C ASP A 42 -19.36 2.96 -6.23
N ILE A 43 -18.18 3.49 -6.60
CA ILE A 43 -18.08 4.57 -7.58
C ILE A 43 -18.53 4.09 -8.97
N ILE A 44 -18.17 2.87 -9.36
CA ILE A 44 -18.64 2.26 -10.63
C ILE A 44 -20.15 2.06 -10.62
N GLU A 45 -20.71 1.55 -9.52
CA GLU A 45 -22.15 1.36 -9.38
C GLU A 45 -22.89 2.69 -9.47
N THR A 46 -22.38 3.73 -8.79
CA THR A 46 -22.89 5.10 -8.88
C THR A 46 -22.82 5.62 -10.31
N TYR A 47 -21.72 5.37 -11.03
CA TYR A 47 -21.58 5.76 -12.43
C TYR A 47 -22.55 5.05 -13.37
N ARG A 48 -22.89 3.79 -13.08
CA ARG A 48 -23.81 2.99 -13.89
C ARG A 48 -25.28 3.34 -13.64
N THR A 49 -25.62 3.71 -12.42
CA THR A 49 -27.01 3.97 -11.99
C THR A 49 -27.40 5.44 -12.09
N SER A 50 -26.45 6.36 -12.00
CA SER A 50 -26.73 7.80 -12.02
C SER A 50 -26.82 8.32 -13.46
N ASP A 51 -27.93 8.99 -13.77
CA ASP A 51 -28.13 9.67 -15.06
C ASP A 51 -27.35 11.01 -15.06
N LEU A 52 -26.02 10.91 -15.07
CA LEU A 52 -25.12 12.06 -14.99
C LEU A 52 -24.88 12.65 -16.37
N SER A 53 -25.10 13.96 -16.50
CA SER A 53 -24.86 14.70 -17.73
C SER A 53 -23.62 15.61 -17.63
N GLY A 54 -22.94 15.79 -18.77
CA GLY A 54 -21.87 16.78 -18.95
C GLY A 54 -20.64 16.60 -18.04
N SER A 55 -20.21 17.71 -17.42
CA SER A 55 -18.98 17.83 -16.62
C SER A 55 -18.89 16.83 -15.45
N ARG A 56 -20.02 16.54 -14.79
CA ARG A 56 -20.05 15.58 -13.66
C ARG A 56 -19.69 14.16 -14.08
N LYS A 57 -20.12 13.74 -15.28
CA LYS A 57 -19.78 12.42 -15.83
C LYS A 57 -18.29 12.30 -16.12
N SER A 58 -17.68 13.37 -16.67
CA SER A 58 -16.24 13.44 -16.92
C SER A 58 -15.44 13.34 -15.62
N ASN A 59 -15.79 14.14 -14.61
CA ASN A 59 -15.11 14.12 -13.31
C ASN A 59 -15.17 12.73 -12.65
N MET A 60 -16.31 12.03 -12.77
CA MET A 60 -16.46 10.70 -12.18
C MET A 60 -15.64 9.63 -12.92
N ILE A 61 -15.49 9.75 -14.25
CA ILE A 61 -14.58 8.89 -15.02
C ILE A 61 -13.13 9.07 -14.55
N ASP A 62 -12.69 10.32 -14.34
CA ASP A 62 -11.35 10.60 -13.84
C ASP A 62 -11.13 9.98 -12.45
N GLN A 63 -12.12 10.09 -11.56
CA GLN A 63 -12.08 9.42 -10.26
C GLN A 63 -11.97 7.90 -10.37
N ILE A 64 -12.72 7.25 -11.27
CA ILE A 64 -12.64 5.80 -11.52
C ILE A 64 -11.23 5.41 -11.96
N VAL A 65 -10.62 6.16 -12.89
CA VAL A 65 -9.26 5.88 -13.36
C VAL A 65 -8.23 6.03 -12.23
N HIS A 66 -8.35 7.06 -11.41
CA HIS A 66 -7.49 7.26 -10.24
C HIS A 66 -7.62 6.11 -9.22
N TYR A 67 -8.85 5.69 -8.90
CA TYR A 67 -9.09 4.58 -7.97
C TYR A 67 -8.62 3.23 -8.53
N LYS A 68 -8.78 2.98 -9.84
CA LYS A 68 -8.22 1.78 -10.49
C LYS A 68 -6.70 1.71 -10.30
N ARG A 69 -5.99 2.80 -10.59
CA ARG A 69 -4.53 2.86 -10.43
C ARG A 69 -4.11 2.65 -8.97
N ARG A 70 -4.91 3.16 -8.03
CA ARG A 70 -4.71 2.94 -6.60
C ARG A 70 -4.84 1.46 -6.24
N CYS A 71 -5.90 0.78 -6.69
CA CYS A 71 -6.07 -0.66 -6.48
C CYS A 71 -4.91 -1.48 -7.05
N GLU A 72 -4.41 -1.14 -8.24
CA GLU A 72 -3.25 -1.83 -8.84
C GLU A 72 -1.95 -1.64 -8.02
N LEU A 73 -1.68 -0.44 -7.54
CA LEU A 73 -0.53 -0.16 -6.67
C LEU A 73 -0.63 -0.92 -5.35
N MET A 74 -1.82 -0.92 -4.76
CA MET A 74 -2.12 -1.59 -3.50
C MET A 74 -1.97 -3.11 -3.63
N SER A 75 -2.48 -3.69 -4.72
CA SER A 75 -2.32 -5.11 -5.06
C SER A 75 -0.84 -5.50 -5.17
N ARG A 76 -0.02 -4.66 -5.82
CA ARG A 76 1.43 -4.87 -5.90
C ARG A 76 2.11 -4.78 -4.54
N ALA A 77 1.70 -3.85 -3.68
CA ALA A 77 2.22 -3.72 -2.31
C ALA A 77 1.90 -4.97 -1.48
N THR A 78 0.66 -5.45 -1.55
CA THR A 78 0.23 -6.70 -0.88
C THR A 78 1.00 -7.91 -1.43
N GLY A 79 1.21 -7.99 -2.75
CA GLY A 79 2.02 -9.03 -3.36
C GLY A 79 3.48 -9.01 -2.88
N CYS A 80 4.09 -7.82 -2.79
CA CYS A 80 5.43 -7.64 -2.25
C CYS A 80 5.52 -8.11 -0.79
N GLY A 81 4.52 -7.76 0.04
CA GLY A 81 4.43 -8.22 1.43
C GLY A 81 4.28 -9.74 1.52
N LEU A 82 3.49 -10.36 0.64
CA LEU A 82 3.32 -11.81 0.60
C LEU A 82 4.63 -12.53 0.24
N VAL A 83 5.32 -12.05 -0.81
CA VAL A 83 6.64 -12.60 -1.21
C VAL A 83 7.64 -12.47 -0.08
N SER A 84 7.63 -11.34 0.63
CA SER A 84 8.45 -11.14 1.82
C SER A 84 8.16 -12.16 2.91
N ALA A 85 6.88 -12.38 3.24
CA ALA A 85 6.49 -13.34 4.27
C ALA A 85 6.95 -14.76 3.93
N ILE A 86 6.83 -15.15 2.65
CA ILE A 86 7.30 -16.45 2.15
C ILE A 86 8.83 -16.56 2.30
N LEU A 87 9.60 -15.52 1.96
CA LEU A 87 11.06 -15.52 2.12
C LEU A 87 11.49 -15.62 3.59
N LEU A 88 10.77 -14.97 4.51
CA LEU A 88 11.04 -15.09 5.94
C LEU A 88 10.69 -16.48 6.48
N ILE A 89 9.62 -17.11 6.01
CA ILE A 89 9.32 -18.51 6.32
C ILE A 89 10.42 -19.42 5.79
N PHE A 90 10.88 -19.19 4.55
CA PHE A 90 11.98 -19.96 3.96
C PHE A 90 13.29 -19.80 4.74
N THR A 91 13.55 -18.60 5.26
CA THR A 91 14.66 -18.31 6.19
C THR A 91 14.58 -19.20 7.43
N LEU A 92 13.41 -19.28 8.05
CA LEU A 92 13.22 -20.09 9.27
C LEU A 92 13.45 -21.58 8.99
N ILE A 93 12.90 -22.09 7.90
CA ILE A 93 13.08 -23.49 7.49
C ILE A 93 14.57 -23.77 7.23
N SER A 94 15.23 -22.91 6.45
CA SER A 94 16.65 -23.04 6.12
C SER A 94 17.54 -22.94 7.37
N GLY A 95 17.22 -22.03 8.29
CA GLY A 95 17.91 -21.89 9.57
C GLY A 95 17.75 -23.13 10.45
N GLY A 96 16.55 -23.72 10.49
CA GLY A 96 16.30 -24.99 11.18
C GLY A 96 17.10 -26.16 10.60
N ILE A 97 17.19 -26.24 9.27
CA ILE A 97 18.01 -27.25 8.57
C ILE A 97 19.49 -27.04 8.86
N ALA A 98 19.98 -25.80 8.84
CA ALA A 98 21.37 -25.47 9.12
C ALA A 98 21.82 -25.86 10.54
N LEU A 99 20.89 -25.89 11.51
CA LEU A 99 21.18 -26.40 12.86
C LEU A 99 21.35 -27.93 12.89
N SER A 100 20.65 -28.64 12.01
CA SER A 100 20.75 -30.10 11.90
C SER A 100 21.97 -30.54 11.10
N PHE A 101 22.41 -29.71 10.13
CA PHE A 101 23.56 -29.98 9.26
C PHE A 101 24.58 -28.83 9.30
N PRO A 102 25.39 -28.73 10.38
CA PRO A 102 26.32 -27.61 10.57
C PRO A 102 27.49 -27.56 9.58
N GLU A 103 27.78 -28.66 8.88
CA GLU A 103 28.88 -28.78 7.92
C GLU A 103 28.66 -27.99 6.62
N VAL A 104 27.42 -27.62 6.32
CA VAL A 104 27.07 -26.97 5.05
C VAL A 104 26.97 -25.46 5.26
N GLU A 105 28.09 -24.75 5.05
CA GLU A 105 28.15 -23.29 5.24
C GLU A 105 27.24 -22.51 4.27
N SER A 106 26.98 -23.05 3.08
CA SER A 106 26.11 -22.41 2.07
C SER A 106 24.68 -22.21 2.57
N LEU A 107 24.17 -23.09 3.43
CA LEU A 107 22.84 -22.96 4.06
C LEU A 107 22.75 -21.72 4.96
N LYS A 108 23.83 -21.35 5.65
CA LYS A 108 23.88 -20.15 6.51
C LYS A 108 23.81 -18.87 5.69
N PHE A 109 24.55 -18.81 4.58
CA PHE A 109 24.50 -17.67 3.66
C PHE A 109 23.14 -17.55 2.98
N LEU A 110 22.53 -18.68 2.59
CA LEU A 110 21.20 -18.70 1.99
C LEU A 110 20.13 -18.20 2.99
N SER A 111 20.15 -18.68 4.24
CA SER A 111 19.23 -18.20 5.27
C SER A 111 19.43 -16.72 5.58
N ALA A 112 20.68 -16.25 5.70
CA ALA A 112 20.95 -14.84 5.94
C ALA A 112 20.51 -13.94 4.76
N GLY A 113 20.78 -14.36 3.53
CA GLY A 113 20.41 -13.64 2.33
C GLY A 113 18.90 -13.54 2.13
N SER A 114 18.17 -14.65 2.35
CA SER A 114 16.70 -14.66 2.30
C SER A 114 16.07 -13.82 3.42
N ALA A 115 16.65 -13.83 4.62
CA ALA A 115 16.19 -12.98 5.72
C ALA A 115 16.32 -11.50 5.38
N LEU A 116 17.49 -11.10 4.88
CA LEU A 116 17.80 -9.72 4.52
C LEU A 116 16.88 -9.26 3.38
N LEU A 117 16.74 -10.07 2.33
CA LEU A 117 15.88 -9.77 1.20
C LEU A 117 14.41 -9.65 1.62
N GLY A 118 13.93 -10.57 2.45
CA GLY A 118 12.60 -10.52 3.04
C GLY A 118 12.39 -9.20 3.80
N LEU A 119 13.29 -8.86 4.72
CA LEU A 119 13.19 -7.60 5.48
C LEU A 119 13.16 -6.36 4.56
N LEU A 120 14.00 -6.32 3.52
CA LEU A 120 14.00 -5.23 2.54
C LEU A 120 12.67 -5.12 1.80
N LEU A 121 12.03 -6.25 1.45
CA LEU A 121 10.72 -6.27 0.83
C LEU A 121 9.61 -5.76 1.78
N VAL A 122 9.67 -6.08 3.09
CA VAL A 122 8.75 -5.49 4.09
C VAL A 122 8.90 -3.96 4.11
N ILE A 123 10.14 -3.47 4.15
CA ILE A 123 10.43 -2.03 4.18
C ILE A 123 9.91 -1.36 2.90
N ALA A 124 10.19 -1.95 1.74
CA ALA A 124 9.68 -1.46 0.46
C ALA A 124 8.15 -1.42 0.42
N GLY A 125 7.48 -2.46 0.92
CA GLY A 125 6.03 -2.51 1.07
C GLY A 125 5.51 -1.38 1.96
N THR A 126 6.17 -1.14 3.09
CA THR A 126 5.84 -0.05 4.03
C THR A 126 5.96 1.32 3.37
N ILE A 127 7.02 1.54 2.59
CA ILE A 127 7.23 2.80 1.86
C ILE A 127 6.09 3.06 0.86
N ILE A 128 5.68 2.04 0.10
CA ILE A 128 4.57 2.17 -0.87
C ILE A 128 3.29 2.61 -0.15
N VAL A 129 2.99 2.00 0.99
CA VAL A 129 1.82 2.33 1.81
C VAL A 129 1.91 3.75 2.38
N MET A 130 3.09 4.17 2.79
CA MET A 130 3.32 5.53 3.29
C MET A 130 3.08 6.58 2.19
N PHE A 131 3.51 6.29 0.96
CA PHE A 131 3.21 7.13 -0.20
C PHE A 131 1.70 7.18 -0.50
N GLU A 132 1.01 6.03 -0.45
CA GLU A 132 -0.44 5.97 -0.63
C GLU A 132 -1.18 6.79 0.44
N GLY A 133 -0.77 6.67 1.71
CA GLY A 133 -1.33 7.45 2.80
C GLY A 133 -1.22 8.96 2.59
N ARG A 134 -0.11 9.43 2.00
CA ARG A 134 0.05 10.86 1.64
C ARG A 134 -0.89 11.29 0.51
N ILE A 135 -1.17 10.42 -0.46
CA ILE A 135 -2.09 10.73 -1.56
C ILE A 135 -3.52 10.88 -1.03
N ILE A 136 -3.95 9.97 -0.15
CA ILE A 136 -5.28 10.03 0.48
C ILE A 136 -5.43 11.31 1.30
N TYR A 137 -4.41 11.67 2.09
CA TYR A 137 -4.46 12.88 2.91
C TYR A 137 -4.66 14.13 2.05
N ARG A 138 -4.02 14.19 0.87
CA ARG A 138 -4.24 15.28 -0.09
C ARG A 138 -5.66 15.27 -0.67
N GLN A 139 -6.19 14.10 -1.02
CA GLN A 139 -7.56 13.99 -1.56
C GLN A 139 -8.61 14.43 -0.54
N ILE A 140 -8.49 14.01 0.72
CA ILE A 140 -9.40 14.43 1.79
C ILE A 140 -9.33 15.95 1.97
N HIS A 141 -8.13 16.54 1.93
CA HIS A 141 -7.99 17.99 2.05
C HIS A 141 -8.63 18.74 0.87
N THR A 142 -8.50 18.22 -0.36
CA THR A 142 -9.17 18.80 -1.53
C THR A 142 -10.69 18.62 -1.48
N GLU A 143 -11.20 17.47 -1.05
CA GLU A 143 -12.63 17.23 -0.87
C GLU A 143 -13.22 18.07 0.29
N LEU A 144 -12.44 18.34 1.35
CA LEU A 144 -12.83 19.24 2.43
C LEU A 144 -13.00 20.69 1.93
N LEU A 145 -12.13 21.13 1.03
CA LEU A 145 -12.19 22.47 0.43
C LEU A 145 -13.39 22.67 -0.51
N ASP A 146 -13.96 21.57 -1.03
CA ASP A 146 -15.16 21.57 -1.88
C ASP A 146 -16.47 21.58 -1.06
N LEU A 147 -16.41 21.40 0.26
CA LEU A 147 -17.56 21.47 1.17
C LEU A 147 -17.62 22.86 1.84
N PRO A 148 -18.51 23.76 1.39
CA PRO A 148 -18.54 25.14 1.87
C PRO A 148 -18.79 25.25 3.38
N ASP A 149 -19.61 24.35 3.93
CA ASP A 149 -19.94 24.32 5.37
C ASP A 149 -18.76 23.90 6.27
N LEU A 150 -17.72 23.23 5.74
CA LEU A 150 -16.54 22.82 6.51
C LEU A 150 -15.36 23.78 6.36
N ALA A 151 -15.20 24.39 5.18
CA ALA A 151 -14.20 25.42 4.92
C ALA A 151 -14.40 26.65 5.82
N GLU A 152 -15.67 27.05 6.03
CA GLU A 152 -16.05 28.13 6.93
C GLU A 152 -15.70 27.83 8.41
N SER A 153 -15.72 26.56 8.83
CA SER A 153 -15.36 26.14 10.19
C SER A 153 -13.85 26.14 10.48
N ILE A 154 -13.02 26.12 9.43
CA ILE A 154 -11.55 26.10 9.51
C ILE A 154 -10.96 27.48 9.17
N GLY A 155 -11.79 28.45 8.76
CA GLY A 155 -11.38 29.82 8.45
C GLY A 155 -10.76 30.00 7.06
N GLU A 156 -11.02 29.09 6.13
CA GLU A 156 -10.60 29.21 4.73
C GLU A 156 -11.82 29.37 3.81
N GLU A 157 -11.70 30.21 2.77
CA GLU A 157 -12.80 30.46 1.83
C GLU A 157 -13.05 29.24 0.94
N ALA A 158 -14.29 28.74 0.99
CA ALA A 158 -14.80 27.70 0.12
C ALA A 158 -14.66 28.09 -1.36
N GLY A 159 -14.02 27.25 -2.16
CA GLY A 159 -13.90 27.48 -3.60
C GLY A 159 -12.72 28.36 -4.03
N ALA A 160 -11.69 28.55 -3.19
CA ALA A 160 -10.39 29.05 -3.64
C ALA A 160 -9.62 28.01 -4.50
N VAL A 161 -10.26 27.50 -5.55
CA VAL A 161 -9.57 26.98 -6.73
C VAL A 161 -9.07 28.19 -7.53
N THR A 162 -8.24 29.02 -6.92
CA THR A 162 -7.26 29.82 -7.66
C THR A 162 -6.08 28.90 -7.95
N ASP A 163 -6.31 27.93 -8.84
CA ASP A 163 -5.21 27.33 -9.60
C ASP A 163 -4.91 28.29 -10.78
N PRO A 164 -3.86 29.14 -10.69
CA PRO A 164 -3.50 30.03 -11.79
C PRO A 164 -3.14 29.28 -13.07
N LYS A 165 -2.89 27.96 -13.02
CA LYS A 165 -2.56 27.16 -14.21
C LYS A 165 -3.78 26.73 -15.03
N ARG A 166 -4.99 26.71 -14.44
CA ARG A 166 -6.21 26.33 -15.19
C ARG A 166 -6.71 27.46 -16.10
N HIS A 167 -6.43 28.72 -15.76
CA HIS A 167 -6.80 29.87 -16.60
C HIS A 167 -5.89 30.09 -17.81
N ALA A 168 -4.61 29.71 -17.72
CA ALA A 168 -3.67 29.87 -18.83
C ALA A 168 -4.09 29.06 -20.08
N HIS A 169 -4.71 27.89 -19.90
CA HIS A 169 -5.07 27.04 -21.03
C HIS A 169 -6.33 27.52 -21.79
N ASN A 170 -7.20 28.31 -21.15
CA ASN A 170 -8.43 28.82 -21.76
C ASN A 170 -8.27 30.19 -22.42
N THR A 171 -7.16 30.91 -22.19
CA THR A 171 -6.94 32.23 -22.82
C THR A 171 -6.34 32.12 -24.23
N GLU A 172 -5.73 30.99 -24.60
CA GLU A 172 -5.11 30.80 -25.91
C GLU A 172 -6.04 30.22 -26.99
N ARG A 173 -7.17 29.60 -26.61
CA ARG A 173 -8.16 29.08 -27.58
C ARG A 173 -9.22 30.08 -28.03
N GLY A 174 -9.19 31.31 -27.53
CA GLY A 174 -10.11 32.40 -27.92
C GLY A 174 -9.50 33.43 -28.88
N ARG A 175 -8.27 33.21 -29.37
CA ARG A 175 -7.57 34.10 -30.30
C ARG A 175 -6.97 33.32 -31.47
N SER A 176 -7.82 32.78 -32.33
CA SER A 176 -7.47 32.39 -33.70
C SER A 176 -8.74 32.17 -34.50
#